data_AF-A0A2H9NP80-F1
#
_entry.id   AF-A0A2H9NP80-F1
#
_cell.length_a   1.000
_cell.length_b   1.000
_cell.length_c   1.000
_cell.angle_alpha   90.00
_cell.angle_beta   90.00
_cell.angle_gamma   90.00
#
_symmetry.space_group_name_H-M   'P 1'
#
loop_
_entity.id
_entity.type
_entity.pdbx_description
1 polymer ?
#
loop_
_entity_poly.entity_id
_entity_poly.type
_entity_poly.pdbx_seq_one_letter_code
_entity_poly.pdbx_strand_id
1 'polypeptide(L)' 'LAIETADAFIAAVAIANGFAVATRDTSPFEAAGLKIVNPWEAK' A
#
# COMPACT_ATOMS: atom_id res chain seq x y z
N LEU A 1 4.14 5.93 12.42
CA LEU A 1 4.68 6.35 11.10
C LEU A 1 3.63 7.25 10.48
N ALA A 2 4.00 8.44 9.99
CA ALA A 2 3.08 9.26 9.21
C ALA A 2 3.04 8.70 7.77
N ILE A 3 1.86 8.67 7.16
CA ILE A 3 1.70 8.29 5.76
C ILE A 3 1.75 9.58 4.94
N GLU A 4 2.63 9.64 3.94
CA GLU A 4 2.73 10.80 3.05
C GLU A 4 1.46 10.94 2.20
N THR A 5 1.13 12.17 1.79
CA THR A 5 -0.14 12.48 1.12
C THR A 5 -0.38 11.63 -0.13
N ALA A 6 0.67 11.36 -0.93
CA ALA A 6 0.55 10.55 -2.13
C ALA A 6 0.17 9.09 -1.82
N ASP A 7 0.82 8.50 -0.81
CA ASP A 7 0.54 7.13 -0.37
C ASP A 7 -0.86 7.02 0.24
N ALA A 8 -1.29 8.05 0.97
CA ALA A 8 -2.64 8.11 1.54
C ALA A 8 -3.72 8.10 0.45
N PHE A 9 -3.52 8.79 -0.68
CA PHE A 9 -4.47 8.75 -1.80
C PHE A 9 -4.53 7.38 -2.47
N ILE A 10 -3.37 6.76 -2.72
CA ILE A 10 -3.32 5.41 -3.28
C ILE A 10 -4.01 4.42 -2.33
N ALA A 11 -3.72 4.51 -1.03
CA ALA A 11 -4.31 3.66 -0.02
C ALA A 11 -5.83 3.83 0.06
N ALA A 12 -6.34 5.06 0.04
CA ALA A 12 -7.77 5.34 0.06
C ALA A 12 -8.51 4.70 -1.12
N VAL A 13 -7.94 4.78 -2.33
CA VAL A 13 -8.51 4.14 -3.53
C VAL A 13 -8.50 2.63 -3.40
N ALA A 14 -7.40 2.03 -2.93
CA ALA A 14 -7.30 0.58 -2.75
C ALA A 14 -8.31 0.06 -1.72
N ILE A 15 -8.43 0.74 -0.57
CA ILE A 15 -9.38 0.39 0.49
C ILE A 15 -10.82 0.48 -0.03
N ALA A 16 -11.18 1.58 -0.70
CA ALA A 16 -12.53 1.79 -1.21
C ALA A 16 -12.98 0.72 -2.22
N ASN A 17 -12.03 0.09 -2.92
CA ASN A 17 -12.31 -0.92 -3.94
C ASN A 17 -11.98 -2.37 -3.49
N GLY A 18 -11.49 -2.56 -2.26
CA GLY A 18 -11.08 -3.88 -1.77
C GLY A 18 -9.86 -4.47 -2.49
N PHE A 19 -8.97 -3.62 -3.01
CA PHE A 19 -7.77 -4.03 -3.74
C PHE A 19 -6.54 -4.18 -2.83
N ALA A 20 -5.56 -4.93 -3.33
CA ALA A 20 -4.20 -4.96 -2.80
C ALA A 20 -3.33 -3.92 -3.52
N VAL A 21 -2.26 -3.47 -2.88
CA VAL A 21 -1.27 -2.58 -3.49
C VAL A 21 -0.01 -3.37 -3.83
N ALA A 22 0.43 -3.27 -5.09
CA ALA A 22 1.72 -3.81 -5.52
C ALA A 22 2.78 -2.70 -5.49
N THR A 23 3.75 -2.80 -4.58
CA THR A 23 4.76 -1.75 -4.36
C THR A 23 6.05 -2.32 -3.77
N ARG A 24 7.18 -1.67 -4.06
CA ARG A 24 8.45 -1.94 -3.39
C ARG A 24 8.52 -1.30 -1.99
N ASP A 25 7.89 -0.14 -1.83
CA ASP A 25 7.84 0.57 -0.55
C ASP A 25 6.56 0.16 0.18
N THR A 26 6.66 -0.85 1.05
CA THR A 26 5.51 -1.49 1.69
C THR A 26 5.06 -0.77 2.96
N SER A 27 5.99 -0.10 3.66
CA SER A 27 5.78 0.48 4.98
C SER A 27 4.56 1.41 5.10
N PRO A 28 4.31 2.38 4.19
CA PRO A 28 3.16 3.27 4.34
C PRO A 28 1.82 2.54 4.17
N PHE A 29 1.77 1.52 3.31
CA PHE A 29 0.53 0.80 3.01
C PHE A 29 0.25 -0.32 4.01
N GLU A 30 1.28 -0.91 4.61
CA GLU A 30 1.16 -1.77 5.79
C GLU A 30 0.59 -0.97 6.98
N ALA A 31 1.09 0.25 7.20
CA ALA A 31 0.56 1.15 8.23
C ALA A 31 -0.91 1.55 7.96
N ALA A 32 -1.33 1.58 6.69
CA ALA A 32 -2.73 1.77 6.29
C ALA A 32 -3.59 0.49 6.42
N GLY A 33 -3.01 -0.66 6.79
CA GLY A 33 -3.71 -1.93 6.97
C GLY A 33 -4.06 -2.66 5.67
N LEU A 34 -3.43 -2.30 4.55
CA LEU A 34 -3.68 -2.93 3.25
C LEU A 34 -2.94 -4.26 3.09
N LYS A 35 -3.49 -5.14 2.25
CA LYS A 35 -2.74 -6.29 1.71
C LYS A 35 -1.75 -5.79 0.66
N ILE A 36 -0.49 -6.19 0.81
CA ILE A 36 0.61 -5.75 -0.06
C ILE A 36 1.20 -6.93 -0.83
N VAL A 37 1.60 -6.66 -2.07
CA VAL A 37 2.46 -7.54 -2.86
C VAL A 37 3.74 -6.78 -3.14
N ASN A 38 4.88 -7.24 -2.64
CA ASN A 38 6.18 -6.69 -3.00
C ASN A 38 6.76 -7.45 -4.20
N PRO A 39 6.77 -6.87 -5.42
CA PRO A 39 7.24 -7.59 -6.60
C PRO A 39 8.76 -7.81 -6.62
N TRP A 40 9.50 -7.22 -5.68
CA TRP A 40 10.93 -7.50 -5.50
C TRP A 40 11.21 -8.71 -4.60
N GLU A 41 10.20 -9.19 -3.86
CA GLU A 41 10.31 -10.39 -3.01
C GLU A 41 9.79 -11.66 -3.70
N ALA A 42 8.87 -11.49 -4.65
CA ALA A 42 8.42 -12.58 -5.50
C ALA A 42 9.52 -12.92 -6.52
N LYS A 43 10.16 -14.09 -6.35
CA LYS A 43 10.98 -14.74 -7.38
C LYS A 43 10.10 -15.43 -8.42
#